data_AF-A0A6G7EKX9-F1
#
_entry.id   AF-A0A6G7EKX9-F1
#
_cell.length_a   1.000
_cell.length_b   1.000
_cell.length_c   1.000
_cell.angle_alpha   90.00
_cell.angle_beta   90.00
_cell.angle_gamma   90.00
#
_symmetry.space_group_name_H-M   'P 1'
#
loop_
_entity.id
_entity.type
_entity.pdbx_description
1 polymer ?
#
loop_
_entity_poly.entity_id
_entity_poly.type
_entity_poly.pdbx_seq_one_letter_code
_entity_poly.pdbx_strand_id
1 'polypeptide(L)' 'MIAAPPPSPPAVETLTIQPANGRWLVTSSDGLFEGVFTDAKSAVQCARAEAEAHPGHMLVLGG' A
#
# COMPACT_ATOMS: atom_id res chain seq x y z
N MET A 1 -0.81 37.71 12.78
CA MET A 1 -1.15 36.30 13.07
C MET A 1 -0.61 35.46 11.94
N ILE A 2 0.30 34.53 12.22
CA ILE A 2 0.77 33.54 11.24
C ILE A 2 -0.21 32.38 11.24
N ALA A 3 -0.81 32.07 10.07
CA ALA A 3 -1.66 30.90 9.92
C ALA A 3 -0.79 29.65 10.04
N ALA A 4 -1.16 28.73 10.93
CA ALA A 4 -0.55 27.40 10.95
C ALA A 4 -0.85 26.69 9.62
N PRO A 5 0.12 25.98 9.01
CA PRO A 5 -0.16 25.18 7.83
C PRO A 5 -1.26 24.17 8.16
N PRO A 6 -2.16 23.84 7.20
CA PRO A 6 -3.19 22.85 7.41
C PRO A 6 -2.54 21.54 7.90
N PRO A 7 -3.19 20.78 8.79
CA PRO A 7 -2.66 19.48 9.18
C PRO A 7 -2.43 18.67 7.91
N SER A 8 -1.18 18.25 7.68
CA SER A 8 -0.87 17.32 6.60
C SER A 8 -1.84 16.15 6.74
N PRO A 9 -2.51 15.70 5.66
CA PRO A 9 -3.33 14.49 5.75
C PRO A 9 -2.47 13.39 6.39
N PRO A 10 -3.06 12.47 7.17
CA PRO A 10 -2.32 11.32 7.69
C PRO A 10 -1.57 10.72 6.50
N ALA A 11 -0.26 10.50 6.65
CA ALA A 11 0.55 9.92 5.59
C ALA A 11 -0.07 8.58 5.24
N VAL A 12 -0.88 8.58 4.19
CA VAL A 12 -1.59 7.39 3.74
C VAL A 12 -0.57 6.59 2.96
N GLU A 13 -0.11 5.52 3.57
CA GLU A 13 0.72 4.54 2.86
C GLU A 13 -0.20 3.73 1.97
N THR A 14 0.13 3.68 0.68
CA THR A 14 -0.68 3.00 -0.32
C THR A 14 0.05 1.77 -0.80
N LEU A 15 -0.59 0.61 -0.61
CA LEU A 15 -0.10 -0.64 -1.16
C LEU A 15 -0.67 -0.83 -2.56
N THR A 16 0.22 -0.87 -3.54
CA THR A 16 -0.07 -1.03 -4.95
C THR A 16 0.15 -2.48 -5.35
N ILE A 17 -0.84 -3.09 -6.00
CA ILE A 17 -0.75 -4.47 -6.51
C ILE A 17 -0.75 -4.44 -8.04
N GLN A 18 0.27 -5.03 -8.66
CA GLN A 18 0.42 -5.03 -10.12
C GLN A 18 0.76 -6.43 -10.65
N PRO A 19 0.17 -6.86 -11.77
CA PRO A 19 0.61 -8.06 -12.45
C PRO A 19 1.96 -7.82 -13.15
N ALA A 20 2.94 -8.68 -12.90
CA ALA A 20 4.28 -8.62 -13.48
C ALA A 20 4.73 -10.02 -13.93
N ASN A 21 4.85 -10.25 -15.25
CA ASN A 21 5.38 -11.47 -15.85
C ASN A 21 4.79 -12.79 -15.30
N GLY A 22 3.46 -12.85 -15.14
CA GLY A 22 2.76 -14.02 -14.60
C GLY A 22 2.83 -14.16 -13.08
N ARG A 23 3.30 -13.12 -12.38
CA ARG A 23 3.28 -12.97 -10.93
C ARG A 23 2.55 -11.68 -10.55
N TRP A 24 2.37 -11.48 -9.25
CA TRP A 24 1.73 -10.33 -8.65
C TRP A 24 2.72 -9.63 -7.74
N LEU A 25 3.08 -8.40 -8.07
CA LEU A 25 3.90 -7.55 -7.22
C LEU A 25 3.00 -6.75 -6.29
N VAL A 26 3.40 -6.63 -5.02
CA VAL A 26 2.84 -5.70 -4.05
C VAL A 26 3.96 -4.76 -3.64
N THR A 27 3.75 -3.46 -3.74
CA THR A 27 4.71 -2.43 -3.36
C THR A 27 4.01 -1.33 -2.61
N SER A 28 4.61 -0.87 -1.51
CA SER A 28 4.13 0.31 -0.79
C SER A 28 4.70 1.60 -1.36
N SER A 29 3.95 2.70 -1.26
CA SER A 29 4.31 4.03 -1.79
C SER A 29 5.62 4.59 -1.24
N ASP A 30 5.96 4.24 -0.02
CA ASP A 30 7.17 4.62 0.73
C ASP A 30 8.38 3.74 0.37
N GLY A 31 8.16 2.61 -0.28
CA GLY A 31 9.19 1.68 -0.73
C GLY A 31 9.79 0.79 0.37
N LEU A 32 9.25 0.79 1.59
CA LEU A 32 9.73 -0.07 2.69
C LEU A 32 9.16 -1.49 2.60
N PHE A 33 8.03 -1.67 1.91
CA PHE A 33 7.41 -2.96 1.67
C PHE A 33 7.35 -3.30 0.18
N GLU A 34 7.91 -4.45 -0.18
CA GLU A 34 7.78 -5.07 -1.49
C GLU A 34 7.61 -6.59 -1.33
N GLY A 35 6.70 -7.18 -2.12
CA GLY A 35 6.43 -8.62 -2.12
C GLY A 35 6.06 -9.12 -3.51
N VAL A 36 6.52 -10.33 -3.85
CA VAL A 36 6.21 -11.00 -5.12
C VAL A 36 5.44 -12.28 -4.84
N PHE A 37 4.26 -12.42 -5.45
CA PHE A 37 3.33 -13.52 -5.24
C PHE A 37 3.03 -14.24 -6.56
N THR A 38 2.78 -15.54 -6.49
CA THR A 38 2.32 -16.33 -7.64
C THR A 38 0.85 -16.08 -7.96
N ASP A 39 0.06 -15.69 -6.97
CA ASP A 39 -1.40 -15.61 -7.05
C ASP A 39 -1.91 -14.23 -6.61
N ALA A 40 -2.90 -13.71 -7.35
CA ALA A 40 -3.54 -12.43 -7.06
C ALA A 40 -4.13 -12.40 -5.65
N LYS A 41 -4.76 -13.51 -5.25
CA LYS A 41 -5.41 -13.63 -3.94
C LYS A 41 -4.40 -13.52 -2.81
N SER A 42 -3.24 -14.17 -2.94
CA SER A 42 -2.17 -14.10 -1.95
C SER A 42 -1.59 -12.69 -1.85
N ALA A 43 -1.40 -12.01 -3.00
CA ALA A 43 -0.96 -10.61 -3.03
C ALA A 43 -1.94 -9.68 -2.31
N VAL A 44 -3.25 -9.82 -2.59
CA VAL A 44 -4.31 -9.02 -1.95
C VAL A 44 -4.40 -9.31 -0.46
N GLN A 45 -4.31 -10.57 -0.03
CA GLN A 45 -4.31 -10.92 1.39
C GLN A 45 -3.11 -10.36 2.13
N CYS A 46 -1.92 -10.40 1.52
CA CYS A 46 -0.71 -9.87 2.13
C CYS A 46 -0.79 -8.34 2.24
N ALA A 47 -1.22 -7.66 1.17
CA ALA A 47 -1.42 -6.21 1.20
C ALA A 47 -2.50 -5.79 2.22
N ARG A 48 -3.56 -6.59 2.39
CA ARG A 48 -4.58 -6.34 3.43
C ARG A 48 -4.01 -6.51 4.83
N ALA A 49 -3.23 -7.57 5.07
CA ALA A 49 -2.59 -7.83 6.35
C ALA A 49 -1.59 -6.72 6.72
N GLU A 50 -0.81 -6.25 5.75
CA GLU A 50 0.10 -5.11 5.90
C GLU A 50 -0.65 -3.84 6.27
N ALA A 51 -1.76 -3.56 5.57
CA ALA A 51 -2.61 -2.42 5.89
C ALA A 51 -3.29 -2.51 7.27
N GLU A 52 -3.63 -3.72 7.73
CA GLU A 52 -4.18 -3.95 9.08
C GLU A 52 -3.11 -3.87 10.18
N ALA A 53 -1.87 -4.26 9.88
CA ALA A 53 -0.75 -4.23 10.82
C ALA A 53 -0.26 -2.79 11.09
N HIS A 54 -0.41 -1.89 10.12
CA HIS A 54 0.09 -0.52 10.20
C HIS A 54 -1.04 0.52 10.25
N PRO A 55 -1.29 1.14 11.42
CA PRO A 55 -2.32 2.18 11.53
C PRO A 55 -1.94 3.40 10.68
N GLY A 56 -2.63 3.57 9.55
CA GLY A 56 -2.37 4.65 8.58
C GLY A 56 -2.23 4.18 7.14
N HIS A 57 -2.04 2.88 6.92
CA HIS A 57 -1.99 2.28 5.58
C HIS A 57 -3.40 2.14 4.99
N MET A 58 -3.60 2.58 3.75
CA MET A 58 -4.80 2.26 2.95
C MET A 58 -4.43 1.34 1.80
N LEU A 59 -5.19 0.25 1.68
CA LEU A 59 -5.14 -0.59 0.50
C LEU A 59 -5.83 0.14 -0.67
N VAL A 60 -5.09 0.47 -1.73
CA VAL A 60 -5.67 0.94 -2.99
C VAL A 60 -5.44 -0.10 -4.06
N LEU A 61 -6.51 -0.80 -4.43
CA LEU A 61 -6.50 -1.74 -5.54
C LEU A 61 -6.53 -0.93 -6.84
N GLY A 62 -5.40 -0.88 -7.54
CA GLY A 62 -5.33 -0.33 -8.89
C GLY A 62 -6.17 -1.20 -9.84
N GLY A 63 -7.18 -0.60 -10.46
CA GLY A 63 -8.02 -1.22 -11.49
C GLY A 63 -7.31 -1.35 -12.83
#